data_AF-A0A7D5W2G8-F1
#
_entry.id   AF-A0A7D5W2G8-F1
#
_cell.length_a   1.000
_cell.length_b   1.000
_cell.length_c   1.000
_cell.angle_alpha   90.00
_cell.angle_beta   90.00
_cell.angle_gamma   90.00
#
_symmetry.space_group_name_H-M   'P 1'
#
loop_
_entity.id
_entity.type
_entity.pdbx_description
1 polymer ?
#
loop_
_entity_poly.entity_id
_entity_poly.type
_entity_poly.pdbx_seq_one_letter_code
_entity_poly.pdbx_strand_id
1 'polypeptide(L)'
;MPVVIVENDTSQWEDQTGAVYHFPKRYQTLLAQGTEVVYYKGRIKDKAFASVRLSANPHYFGKARIGKVYADSSSNKGDLFALIENFIPFESAVPAKIDGAYRETIPGNRASNYWRDGVRLISQSDYDAILSHAKLLDPRLDTALPQSEDDPITFESANEGSKTSYFGTRYERRKDLRMKAIAIHGLDCKACGFDFEQAYGEHAKGFIHVHHVVPISKFGGEQAVNPETDLVTLCANCHAVVHRKRDMTLSVDELKGMLRGRWVVEPQ
;
A
#
# COMPACT_ATOMS: atom_id res chain seq x y z
N MET A 1 8.25 -10.93 -19.46
CA MET A 1 7.97 -9.77 -20.33
C MET A 1 7.46 -8.65 -19.44
N PRO A 2 8.03 -7.44 -19.52
CA PRO A 2 7.63 -6.33 -18.67
C PRO A 2 6.23 -5.80 -19.01
N VAL A 3 5.63 -5.07 -18.07
CA VAL A 3 4.33 -4.44 -18.25
C VAL A 3 4.37 -2.97 -17.86
N VAL A 4 3.44 -2.20 -18.42
CA VAL A 4 3.13 -0.85 -17.99
C VAL A 4 1.91 -0.90 -17.09
N ILE A 5 1.99 -0.27 -15.91
CA ILE A 5 0.83 0.03 -15.07
C ILE A 5 0.45 1.50 -15.25
N VAL A 6 -0.82 1.74 -15.58
CA VAL A 6 -1.39 3.09 -15.64
C VAL A 6 -1.94 3.47 -14.29
N GLU A 7 -1.44 4.58 -13.76
CA GLU A 7 -1.96 5.17 -12.52
C GLU A 7 -2.63 6.50 -12.85
N ASN A 8 -3.95 6.53 -12.75
CA ASN A 8 -4.72 7.77 -12.95
C ASN A 8 -4.66 8.62 -11.68
N ASP A 9 -4.81 9.94 -11.80
CA ASP A 9 -4.83 10.85 -10.62
C ASP A 9 -6.04 10.59 -9.73
N THR A 10 -7.13 10.16 -10.34
CA THR A 10 -8.33 9.67 -9.68
C THR A 10 -8.63 8.28 -10.19
N SER A 11 -8.78 7.34 -9.25
CA SER A 11 -9.03 5.94 -9.53
C SER A 11 -10.17 5.45 -8.65
N GLN A 12 -10.99 4.55 -9.19
CA GLN A 12 -11.94 3.77 -8.39
C GLN A 12 -11.23 2.61 -7.65
N TRP A 13 -9.97 2.37 -7.97
CA TRP A 13 -9.14 1.32 -7.39
C TRP A 13 -8.37 1.87 -6.19
N GLU A 14 -8.16 1.02 -5.19
CA GLU A 14 -7.46 1.35 -3.95
C GLU A 14 -5.93 1.24 -4.10
N ASP A 15 -5.43 1.74 -5.23
CA ASP A 15 -4.01 1.72 -5.56
C ASP A 15 -3.22 2.60 -4.61
N GLN A 16 -2.07 2.09 -4.17
CA GLN A 16 -1.08 2.85 -3.39
C GLN A 16 0.25 2.75 -4.11
N THR A 17 0.66 3.86 -4.73
CA THR A 17 1.87 3.94 -5.55
C THR A 17 3.06 3.31 -4.84
N GLY A 18 3.69 2.33 -5.48
CA GLY A 18 4.87 1.65 -4.96
C GLY A 18 4.63 0.66 -3.81
N ALA A 19 3.40 0.49 -3.33
CA ALA A 19 3.08 -0.42 -2.23
C ALA A 19 2.13 -1.55 -2.65
N VAL A 20 0.96 -1.20 -3.20
CA VAL A 20 -0.11 -2.14 -3.55
C VAL A 20 -0.79 -1.65 -4.83
N TYR A 21 -1.09 -2.59 -5.74
CA TYR A 21 -1.90 -2.32 -6.92
C TYR A 21 -3.15 -3.20 -6.91
N HIS A 22 -4.33 -2.58 -6.94
CA HIS A 22 -5.64 -3.23 -6.97
C HIS A 22 -6.12 -3.32 -8.42
N PHE A 23 -6.40 -4.53 -8.91
CA PHE A 23 -6.72 -4.74 -10.31
C PHE A 23 -7.75 -5.86 -10.55
N PRO A 24 -8.51 -5.78 -11.66
CA PRO A 24 -9.47 -6.81 -12.01
C PRO A 24 -8.79 -8.07 -12.54
N LYS A 25 -9.42 -9.22 -12.30
CA LYS A 25 -8.92 -10.56 -12.66
C LYS A 25 -8.36 -10.71 -14.08
N ARG A 26 -8.87 -9.95 -15.05
CA ARG A 26 -8.40 -9.97 -16.45
C ARG A 26 -6.91 -9.67 -16.61
N TYR A 27 -6.27 -8.99 -15.66
CA TYR A 27 -4.84 -8.67 -15.72
C TYR A 27 -3.95 -9.65 -14.94
N GLN A 28 -4.53 -10.67 -14.29
CA GLN A 28 -3.81 -11.62 -13.45
C GLN A 28 -2.62 -12.29 -14.14
N THR A 29 -2.77 -12.67 -15.41
CA THR A 29 -1.69 -13.31 -16.17
C THR A 29 -0.56 -12.36 -16.53
N LEU A 30 -0.85 -11.07 -16.70
CA LEU A 30 0.15 -10.04 -16.98
C LEU A 30 0.90 -9.65 -15.70
N LEU A 31 0.20 -9.64 -14.56
CA LEU A 31 0.73 -9.28 -13.24
C LEU A 31 1.11 -10.51 -12.41
N ALA A 32 1.75 -11.48 -13.05
CA ALA A 32 2.34 -12.60 -12.32
C ALA A 32 3.51 -12.13 -11.42
N GLN A 33 3.73 -12.84 -10.31
CA GLN A 33 4.85 -12.55 -9.41
C GLN A 33 6.18 -12.57 -10.17
N GLY A 34 6.99 -11.55 -9.94
CA GLY A 34 8.29 -11.32 -10.58
C GLY A 34 8.23 -10.54 -11.89
N THR A 35 7.04 -10.16 -12.38
CA THR A 35 6.93 -9.29 -13.56
C THR A 35 7.52 -7.92 -13.28
N GLU A 36 8.37 -7.44 -14.19
CA GLU A 36 8.91 -6.07 -14.16
C GLU A 36 7.86 -5.07 -14.64
N VAL A 37 7.80 -3.92 -13.96
CA VAL A 37 6.80 -2.88 -14.17
C VAL A 37 7.46 -1.54 -14.43
N VAL A 38 6.87 -0.78 -15.35
CA VAL A 38 7.06 0.67 -15.43
C VAL A 38 5.73 1.38 -15.23
N TYR A 39 5.73 2.42 -14.41
CA TYR A 39 4.54 3.20 -14.09
C TYR A 39 4.35 4.34 -15.08
N TYR A 40 3.10 4.57 -15.48
CA TYR A 40 2.70 5.55 -16.48
C TYR A 40 1.53 6.41 -16.00
N LYS A 41 1.60 7.72 -16.27
CA LYS A 41 0.48 8.66 -16.13
C LYS A 41 0.04 9.15 -17.49
N GLY A 42 -1.28 9.12 -17.72
CA GLY A 42 -1.90 9.71 -18.91
C GLY A 42 -1.94 11.24 -18.86
N ARG A 43 -2.67 11.87 -19.78
CA ARG A 43 -2.91 13.32 -19.72
C ARG A 43 -3.64 13.67 -18.42
N ILE A 44 -3.23 14.79 -17.82
CA ILE A 44 -3.93 15.33 -16.65
C ILE A 44 -5.38 15.67 -17.03
N LYS A 45 -6.32 15.25 -16.20
CA LYS A 45 -7.75 15.56 -16.36
C LYS A 45 -8.20 16.64 -15.40
N ASP A 46 -7.74 16.55 -14.15
CA ASP A 46 -8.00 17.54 -13.11
C ASP A 46 -6.71 18.33 -12.82
N LYS A 47 -6.78 19.66 -13.00
CA LYS A 47 -5.63 20.55 -12.84
C LYS A 47 -5.16 20.68 -11.39
N ALA A 48 -5.95 20.27 -10.40
CA ALA A 48 -5.53 20.24 -9.00
C ALA A 48 -4.26 19.39 -8.78
N PHE A 49 -4.04 18.38 -9.64
CA PHE A 49 -2.88 17.49 -9.57
C PHE A 49 -1.64 18.01 -10.32
N ALA A 50 -1.71 19.19 -10.94
CA ALA A 50 -0.62 19.69 -11.79
C ALA A 50 0.67 19.95 -11.00
N SER A 51 0.55 20.40 -9.74
CA SER A 51 1.69 20.71 -8.88
C SER A 51 2.41 19.48 -8.32
N VAL A 52 1.72 18.33 -8.26
CA VAL A 52 2.26 17.08 -7.72
C VAL A 52 2.73 16.10 -8.80
N ARG A 53 2.53 16.43 -10.07
CA ARG A 53 2.97 15.62 -11.22
C ARG A 53 4.35 16.05 -11.72
N LEU A 54 5.14 15.07 -12.17
CA LEU A 54 6.39 15.34 -12.88
C LEU A 54 6.15 16.02 -14.25
N SER A 55 4.98 15.82 -14.87
CA SER A 55 4.58 16.51 -16.10
C SER A 55 3.05 16.52 -16.31
N ALA A 56 2.54 17.54 -16.98
CA ALA A 56 1.16 17.60 -17.47
C ALA A 56 0.91 16.67 -18.68
N ASN A 57 1.97 16.37 -19.44
CA ASN A 57 1.92 15.47 -20.60
C ASN A 57 2.05 14.01 -20.16
N PRO A 58 1.62 13.03 -20.99
CA PRO A 58 1.79 11.62 -20.65
C PRO A 58 3.25 11.23 -20.49
N HIS A 59 3.56 10.52 -19.41
CA HIS A 59 4.94 10.19 -19.03
C HIS A 59 5.03 8.95 -18.15
N TYR A 60 6.21 8.35 -18.13
CA TYR A 60 6.59 7.33 -17.14
C TYR A 60 7.27 8.01 -15.94
N PHE A 61 7.07 7.43 -14.75
CA PHE A 61 7.49 8.08 -13.50
C PHE A 61 8.11 7.14 -12.46
N GLY A 62 8.20 5.84 -12.74
CA GLY A 62 8.80 4.91 -11.80
C GLY A 62 8.91 3.51 -12.37
N LYS A 63 9.76 2.69 -11.76
CA LYS A 63 9.85 1.25 -12.03
C LYS A 63 9.59 0.45 -10.76
N ALA A 64 9.11 -0.78 -10.92
CA ALA A 64 8.94 -1.70 -9.81
C ALA A 64 8.93 -3.15 -10.31
N ARG A 65 8.69 -4.07 -9.38
CA ARG A 65 8.46 -5.48 -9.64
C ARG A 65 7.18 -5.93 -8.95
N ILE A 66 6.42 -6.79 -9.61
CA ILE A 66 5.25 -7.42 -9.01
C ILE A 66 5.71 -8.44 -7.98
N GLY A 67 5.29 -8.24 -6.74
CA GLY A 67 5.44 -9.20 -5.66
C GLY A 67 4.33 -10.25 -5.68
N LYS A 68 4.03 -10.81 -4.51
CA LYS A 68 2.96 -11.78 -4.35
C LYS A 68 1.59 -11.15 -4.62
N VAL A 69 0.69 -11.94 -5.20
CA VAL A 69 -0.68 -11.54 -5.55
C VAL A 69 -1.67 -12.24 -4.62
N TYR A 70 -2.64 -11.47 -4.13
CA TYR A 70 -3.68 -11.89 -3.20
C TYR A 70 -5.06 -11.62 -3.80
N ALA A 71 -6.04 -12.43 -3.42
CA ALA A 71 -7.43 -12.16 -3.76
C ALA A 71 -7.98 -11.04 -2.87
N ASP A 72 -8.72 -10.10 -3.45
CA ASP A 72 -9.54 -9.19 -2.67
C ASP A 72 -10.76 -9.97 -2.15
N SER A 73 -10.74 -10.32 -0.86
CA SER A 73 -11.83 -11.03 -0.21
C SER A 73 -13.13 -10.23 -0.15
N SER A 74 -13.07 -8.91 -0.32
CA SER A 74 -14.24 -8.03 -0.36
C SER A 74 -14.82 -7.86 -1.77
N SER A 75 -14.09 -8.29 -2.82
CA SER A 75 -14.54 -8.14 -4.20
C SER A 75 -15.52 -9.24 -4.64
N ASN A 76 -16.69 -8.80 -5.09
CA ASN A 76 -17.68 -9.66 -5.75
C ASN A 76 -17.34 -9.99 -7.23
N LYS A 77 -16.27 -9.39 -7.78
CA LYS A 77 -15.84 -9.56 -9.19
C LYS A 77 -14.56 -10.38 -9.31
N GLY A 78 -14.00 -10.81 -8.17
CA GLY A 78 -12.73 -11.53 -8.11
C GLY A 78 -11.54 -10.63 -8.41
N ASP A 79 -11.60 -9.38 -7.96
CA ASP A 79 -10.48 -8.45 -8.03
C ASP A 79 -9.32 -8.92 -7.14
N LEU A 80 -8.13 -8.41 -7.42
CA LEU A 80 -6.86 -8.90 -6.87
C LEU A 80 -5.98 -7.74 -6.42
N PHE A 81 -5.16 -7.98 -5.40
CA PHE A 81 -4.09 -7.09 -4.99
C PHE A 81 -2.73 -7.67 -5.36
N ALA A 82 -1.89 -6.89 -6.03
CA ALA A 82 -0.47 -7.20 -6.19
C ALA A 82 0.34 -6.35 -5.21
N LEU A 83 1.21 -6.98 -4.42
CA LEU A 83 2.23 -6.24 -3.69
C LEU A 83 3.23 -5.68 -4.69
N ILE A 84 3.70 -4.46 -4.42
CA ILE A 84 4.73 -3.81 -5.23
C ILE A 84 6.05 -3.88 -4.46
N GLU A 85 7.05 -4.42 -5.15
CA GLU A 85 8.41 -4.60 -4.67
C GLU A 85 9.36 -3.69 -5.44
N ASN A 86 10.40 -3.21 -4.75
CA ASN A 86 11.48 -2.42 -5.36
C ASN A 86 10.98 -1.25 -6.21
N PHE A 87 9.94 -0.55 -5.75
CA PHE A 87 9.49 0.67 -6.40
C PHE A 87 10.58 1.73 -6.30
N ILE A 88 10.95 2.28 -7.44
CA ILE A 88 11.94 3.34 -7.57
C ILE A 88 11.32 4.44 -8.44
N PRO A 89 11.03 5.63 -7.87
CA PRO A 89 10.52 6.75 -8.65
C PRO A 89 11.61 7.33 -9.55
N PHE A 90 11.19 7.95 -10.64
CA PHE A 90 12.08 8.70 -11.53
C PHE A 90 12.21 10.13 -11.03
N GLU A 91 13.42 10.69 -11.09
CA GLU A 91 13.69 12.08 -10.73
C GLU A 91 12.96 13.07 -11.65
N SER A 92 12.73 12.67 -12.90
CA SER A 92 12.04 13.47 -13.89
C SER A 92 11.14 12.62 -14.77
N ALA A 93 10.11 13.26 -15.34
CA ALA A 93 9.18 12.61 -16.25
C ALA A 93 9.91 12.09 -17.49
N VAL A 94 9.76 10.80 -17.80
CA VAL A 94 10.18 10.24 -19.08
C VAL A 94 9.01 10.36 -20.06
N PRO A 95 9.10 11.19 -21.13
CA PRO A 95 7.97 11.43 -22.02
C PRO A 95 7.51 10.16 -22.73
N ALA A 96 6.19 9.99 -22.87
CA ALA A 96 5.60 8.87 -23.61
C ALA A 96 5.91 8.90 -25.11
N LYS A 97 6.27 10.08 -25.63
CA LYS A 97 6.62 10.30 -27.02
C LYS A 97 7.96 11.01 -27.17
N ILE A 98 8.70 10.64 -28.22
CA ILE A 98 9.85 11.38 -28.74
C ILE A 98 9.55 11.68 -30.21
N ASP A 99 9.72 12.94 -30.62
CA ASP A 99 9.53 13.37 -32.01
C ASP A 99 8.19 12.91 -32.64
N GLY A 100 7.14 12.84 -31.80
CA GLY A 100 5.79 12.43 -32.19
C GLY A 100 5.51 10.93 -32.16
N ALA A 101 6.54 10.07 -32.08
CA ALA A 101 6.42 8.61 -31.99
C ALA A 101 6.33 8.13 -30.53
N TYR A 102 5.54 7.07 -30.27
CA TYR A 102 5.42 6.47 -28.94
C TYR A 102 6.64 5.61 -28.60
N ARG A 103 7.01 5.56 -27.32
CA ARG A 103 8.05 4.64 -26.81
C ARG A 103 7.57 3.20 -26.69
N GLU A 104 6.27 3.00 -26.47
CA GLU A 104 5.65 1.68 -26.47
C GLU A 104 5.38 1.22 -27.90
N THR A 105 5.83 0.00 -28.23
CA THR A 105 5.48 -0.63 -29.50
C THR A 105 4.01 -1.04 -29.48
N ILE A 106 3.17 -0.36 -30.27
CA ILE A 106 1.73 -0.62 -30.33
C ILE A 106 1.44 -1.75 -31.34
N PRO A 107 0.83 -2.88 -30.90
CA PRO A 107 0.43 -3.93 -31.83
C PRO A 107 -0.60 -3.42 -32.84
N GLY A 108 -0.43 -3.73 -34.12
CA GLY A 108 -1.31 -3.22 -35.19
C GLY A 108 -2.80 -3.55 -34.98
N ASN A 109 -3.11 -4.72 -34.42
CA ASN A 109 -4.46 -5.15 -34.08
C ASN A 109 -5.08 -4.41 -32.86
N ARG A 110 -4.30 -3.59 -32.15
CA ARG A 110 -4.75 -2.84 -30.97
C ARG A 110 -4.65 -1.32 -31.12
N ALA A 111 -4.30 -0.80 -32.30
CA ALA A 111 -4.05 0.63 -32.52
C ALA A 111 -5.14 1.57 -31.97
N SER A 112 -6.42 1.19 -32.05
CA SER A 112 -7.55 2.00 -31.59
C SER A 112 -7.86 1.89 -30.09
N ASN A 113 -7.44 0.80 -29.43
CA ASN A 113 -7.86 0.47 -28.07
C ASN A 113 -6.71 0.25 -27.08
N TYR A 114 -5.46 0.24 -27.54
CA TYR A 114 -4.27 -0.03 -26.73
C TYR A 114 -4.22 0.82 -25.45
N TRP A 115 -4.49 2.12 -25.60
CA TRP A 115 -4.45 3.10 -24.50
C TRP A 115 -5.64 3.03 -23.53
N ARG A 116 -6.63 2.17 -23.79
CA ARG A 116 -7.77 1.95 -22.87
C ARG A 116 -7.42 1.00 -21.73
N ASP A 117 -6.34 0.24 -21.88
CA ASP A 117 -5.92 -0.74 -20.89
C ASP A 117 -5.07 -0.10 -19.79
N GLY A 118 -5.46 -0.38 -18.55
CA GLY A 118 -4.74 0.02 -17.33
C GLY A 118 -3.46 -0.77 -17.10
N VAL A 119 -3.34 -1.96 -17.69
CA VAL A 119 -2.11 -2.76 -17.70
C VAL A 119 -1.81 -3.15 -19.14
N ARG A 120 -0.60 -2.86 -19.61
CA ARG A 120 -0.20 -3.12 -21.00
C ARG A 120 1.08 -3.93 -21.05
N LEU A 121 1.10 -4.95 -21.89
CA LEU A 121 2.31 -5.71 -22.17
C LEU A 121 3.22 -4.89 -23.08
N ILE A 122 4.51 -4.86 -22.76
CA ILE A 122 5.54 -4.22 -23.58
C ILE A 122 6.70 -5.18 -23.83
N SER A 123 7.45 -4.92 -24.89
CA SER A 123 8.66 -5.68 -25.18
C SER A 123 9.77 -5.35 -24.18
N GLN A 124 10.75 -6.24 -24.04
CA GLN A 124 11.93 -5.94 -23.21
C GLN A 124 12.69 -4.73 -23.75
N SER A 125 12.77 -4.59 -25.08
CA SER A 125 13.40 -3.43 -25.72
C SER A 125 12.69 -2.11 -25.41
N ASP A 126 11.34 -2.08 -25.38
CA ASP A 126 10.61 -0.87 -25.02
C ASP A 126 10.87 -0.50 -23.55
N TYR A 127 10.89 -1.50 -22.66
CA TYR A 127 11.17 -1.31 -21.24
C TYR A 127 12.58 -0.75 -21.02
N ASP A 128 13.60 -1.37 -21.63
CA ASP A 128 14.98 -0.93 -21.52
C ASP A 128 15.17 0.46 -22.12
N ALA A 129 14.50 0.75 -23.24
CA ALA A 129 14.50 2.08 -23.84
C ALA A 129 13.91 3.13 -22.89
N ILE A 130 12.77 2.85 -22.23
CA ILE A 130 12.20 3.77 -21.24
C ILE A 130 13.19 4.00 -20.08
N LEU A 131 13.78 2.93 -19.53
CA LEU A 131 14.71 3.04 -18.41
C LEU A 131 16.02 3.75 -18.75
N SER A 132 16.52 3.62 -19.98
CA SER A 132 17.73 4.32 -20.41
C SER A 132 17.63 5.84 -20.35
N HIS A 133 16.41 6.38 -20.37
CA HIS A 133 16.13 7.81 -20.21
C HIS A 133 15.63 8.18 -18.81
N ALA A 134 15.45 7.20 -17.93
CA ALA A 134 15.02 7.44 -16.57
C ALA A 134 16.24 7.70 -15.67
N LYS A 135 16.21 8.80 -14.94
CA LYS A 135 17.11 9.00 -13.80
C LYS A 135 16.40 8.51 -12.55
N LEU A 136 16.93 7.45 -11.94
CA LEU A 136 16.32 6.79 -10.78
C LEU A 136 16.65 7.55 -9.50
N LEU A 137 15.65 7.85 -8.68
CA LEU A 137 15.85 8.39 -7.32
C LEU A 137 16.30 7.27 -6.39
N ASP A 138 17.28 7.54 -5.53
CA ASP A 138 17.67 6.59 -4.49
C ASP A 138 16.58 6.60 -3.39
N PRO A 139 15.93 5.45 -3.09
CA PRO A 139 14.92 5.35 -2.04
C PRO A 139 15.42 5.78 -0.65
N ARG A 140 16.74 5.85 -0.43
CA ARG A 140 17.34 6.28 0.83
C ARG A 140 17.30 7.79 1.06
N LEU A 141 16.98 8.60 0.05
CA LEU A 141 16.95 10.06 0.18
C LEU A 141 15.59 10.63 0.64
N ASP A 142 14.56 9.80 0.78
CA ASP A 142 13.16 10.24 1.00
C ASP A 142 12.73 10.20 2.49
N THR A 143 13.60 10.61 3.41
CA THR A 143 13.28 10.72 4.84
C THR A 143 13.06 12.16 5.27
N ALA A 144 11.79 12.62 5.28
CA ALA A 144 11.25 13.56 6.28
C ALA A 144 9.78 13.89 5.99
N LEU A 145 8.86 13.01 6.35
CA LEU A 145 7.49 13.45 6.70
C LEU A 145 7.17 12.95 8.11
N PRO A 146 6.97 13.85 9.09
CA PRO A 146 6.56 13.45 10.43
C PRO A 146 5.13 12.93 10.35
N GLN A 147 4.96 11.62 10.49
CA GLN A 147 3.64 10.99 10.50
C GLN A 147 3.34 10.53 11.91
N SER A 148 2.56 11.36 12.61
CA SER A 148 2.01 11.11 13.94
C SER A 148 0.97 10.00 13.87
N GLU A 149 1.19 8.91 14.58
CA GLU A 149 0.16 8.21 15.33
C GLU A 149 0.82 7.71 16.62
N ASP A 150 0.42 8.34 17.73
CA ASP A 150 0.90 8.06 19.07
C ASP A 150 0.45 6.66 19.51
N ASP A 151 1.38 5.91 20.09
CA ASP A 151 1.04 5.11 21.26
C ASP A 151 2.26 5.06 22.20
N PRO A 152 2.16 5.69 23.36
CA PRO A 152 2.30 4.88 24.56
C PRO A 152 1.28 5.27 25.65
N ILE A 153 0.41 4.33 26.00
CA ILE A 153 -0.30 4.35 27.29
C ILE A 153 0.72 4.13 28.43
N THR A 154 0.93 5.17 29.24
CA THR A 154 1.08 5.03 30.69
C THR A 154 0.49 6.26 31.38
N PHE A 155 -0.62 6.06 32.11
CA PHE A 155 -1.19 7.04 33.02
C PHE A 155 -0.76 6.69 34.45
N GLU A 156 -0.08 7.63 35.11
CA GLU A 156 -0.40 8.03 36.48
C GLU A 156 -0.03 9.52 36.65
N SER A 157 -1.04 10.36 36.86
CA SER A 157 -0.91 11.65 37.52
C SER A 157 -2.22 11.94 38.24
N ALA A 158 -2.11 12.18 39.55
CA ALA A 158 -3.21 12.50 40.45
C ALA A 158 -3.69 13.96 40.36
N ASN A 159 -3.40 14.67 39.25
CA ASN A 159 -3.93 15.99 38.86
C ASN A 159 -3.85 16.16 37.32
N GLU A 160 -4.92 16.63 36.67
CA GLU A 160 -5.00 16.90 35.21
C GLU A 160 -4.43 18.28 34.82
N GLY A 161 -3.85 18.40 33.61
CA GLY A 161 -3.63 19.69 32.94
C GLY A 161 -2.20 20.23 32.80
N SER A 162 -1.17 19.50 33.27
CA SER A 162 0.23 19.94 33.11
C SER A 162 0.90 19.32 31.88
N LYS A 163 1.50 20.16 31.03
CA LYS A 163 2.28 19.72 29.86
C LYS A 163 3.57 19.06 30.36
N THR A 164 3.67 17.75 30.15
CA THR A 164 4.92 16.99 30.36
C THR A 164 5.49 16.65 29.00
N SER A 165 6.74 17.02 28.71
CA SER A 165 7.44 16.59 27.50
C SER A 165 8.23 15.31 27.80
N TYR A 166 7.99 14.27 26.99
CA TYR A 166 8.69 12.99 27.06
C TYR A 166 9.59 12.84 25.83
N PHE A 167 10.87 12.51 26.05
CA PHE A 167 11.80 12.13 24.97
C PHE A 167 11.67 10.62 24.72
N GLY A 168 10.76 10.23 23.84
CA GLY A 168 10.62 8.83 23.40
C GLY A 168 11.51 8.53 22.20
N THR A 169 12.14 7.34 22.19
CA THR A 169 12.77 6.80 20.98
C THR A 169 11.68 6.48 19.96
N ARG A 170 11.68 7.18 18.83
CA ARG A 170 10.72 6.96 17.75
C ARG A 170 11.30 5.97 16.75
N TYR A 171 10.64 4.83 16.60
CA TYR A 171 10.94 3.88 15.53
C TYR A 171 10.26 4.33 14.23
N GLU A 172 10.98 4.26 13.12
CA GLU A 172 10.43 4.57 11.80
C GLU A 172 9.35 3.54 11.45
N ARG A 173 8.13 4.02 11.15
CA ARG A 173 7.02 3.16 10.68
C ARG A 173 6.73 3.50 9.23
N ARG A 174 7.03 2.56 8.35
CA ARG A 174 6.87 2.66 6.90
C ARG A 174 5.41 2.48 6.50
N LYS A 175 4.79 3.51 5.91
CA LYS A 175 3.37 3.51 5.48
C LYS A 175 3.04 2.39 4.51
N ASP A 176 3.97 2.01 3.65
CA ASP A 176 3.77 0.92 2.69
C ASP A 176 3.55 -0.42 3.38
N LEU A 177 4.21 -0.69 4.52
CA LEU A 177 4.01 -1.94 5.27
C LEU A 177 2.57 -2.08 5.80
N ARG A 178 1.97 -0.98 6.27
CA ARG A 178 0.56 -0.96 6.68
C ARG A 178 -0.36 -1.33 5.52
N MET A 179 -0.13 -0.72 4.35
CA MET A 179 -0.98 -0.97 3.17
C MET A 179 -0.83 -2.41 2.68
N LYS A 180 0.40 -2.94 2.65
CA LYS A 180 0.67 -4.34 2.32
C LYS A 180 -0.01 -5.29 3.31
N ALA A 181 0.07 -5.00 4.62
CA ALA A 181 -0.60 -5.81 5.63
C ALA A 181 -2.13 -5.81 5.43
N ILE A 182 -2.75 -4.67 5.13
CA ILE A 182 -4.19 -4.61 4.85
C ILE A 182 -4.56 -5.37 3.58
N ALA A 183 -3.75 -5.29 2.52
CA ALA A 183 -4.01 -6.03 1.29
C ALA A 183 -3.92 -7.56 1.48
N ILE A 184 -3.08 -8.02 2.42
CA ILE A 184 -2.90 -9.44 2.73
C ILE A 184 -3.97 -9.93 3.71
N HIS A 185 -4.19 -9.18 4.79
CA HIS A 185 -4.99 -9.60 5.94
C HIS A 185 -6.42 -9.07 5.88
N GLY A 186 -6.75 -8.13 5.00
CA GLY A 186 -8.07 -7.51 4.93
C GLY A 186 -8.30 -6.49 6.05
N LEU A 187 -9.58 -6.12 6.24
CA LEU A 187 -10.01 -5.10 7.21
C LEU A 187 -10.71 -5.70 8.44
N ASP A 188 -10.87 -7.01 8.50
CA ASP A 188 -11.40 -7.71 9.67
C ASP A 188 -10.31 -7.89 10.75
N CYS A 189 -10.71 -7.77 12.01
CA CYS A 189 -9.83 -8.04 13.14
C CYS A 189 -9.52 -9.54 13.23
N LYS A 190 -8.24 -9.92 13.09
CA LYS A 190 -7.81 -11.33 13.16
C LYS A 190 -7.96 -12.00 14.51
N ALA A 191 -8.27 -11.25 15.56
CA ALA A 191 -8.63 -11.81 16.85
C ALA A 191 -10.13 -12.05 17.00
N CYS A 192 -10.96 -11.01 16.82
CA CYS A 192 -12.38 -11.04 17.18
C CYS A 192 -13.35 -10.97 16.00
N GLY A 193 -12.86 -10.83 14.77
CA GLY A 193 -13.65 -10.75 13.54
C GLY A 193 -14.35 -9.41 13.31
N PHE A 194 -14.11 -8.39 14.14
CA PHE A 194 -14.73 -7.09 13.97
C PHE A 194 -14.31 -6.39 12.68
N ASP A 195 -15.29 -5.83 11.99
CA ASP A 195 -15.13 -5.01 10.80
C ASP A 195 -15.80 -3.65 11.06
N PHE A 196 -15.04 -2.57 10.88
CA PHE A 196 -15.51 -1.22 11.17
C PHE A 196 -16.53 -0.71 10.15
N GLU A 197 -16.38 -1.05 8.87
CA GLU A 197 -17.32 -0.63 7.83
C GLU A 197 -18.66 -1.33 8.02
N GLN A 198 -18.65 -2.63 8.35
CA GLN A 198 -19.87 -3.37 8.65
C GLN A 198 -20.60 -2.82 9.89
N ALA A 199 -19.86 -2.35 10.90
CA ALA A 199 -20.45 -1.87 12.15
C ALA A 199 -20.86 -0.39 12.12
N TYR A 200 -20.11 0.47 11.43
CA TYR A 200 -20.28 1.93 11.46
C TYR A 200 -20.58 2.55 10.07
N GLY A 201 -20.65 1.73 9.02
CA GLY A 201 -20.90 2.16 7.65
C GLY A 201 -19.70 2.90 7.02
N GLU A 202 -19.98 3.61 5.93
CA GLU A 202 -18.98 4.29 5.08
C GLU A 202 -18.03 5.20 5.86
N HIS A 203 -18.48 5.80 6.97
CA HIS A 203 -17.65 6.70 7.78
C HIS A 203 -16.41 6.01 8.37
N ALA A 204 -16.46 4.69 8.59
CA ALA A 204 -15.35 3.92 9.14
C ALA A 204 -14.70 2.98 8.09
N LYS A 205 -14.98 3.21 6.80
CA LYS A 205 -14.39 2.45 5.70
C LYS A 205 -12.86 2.51 5.73
N GLY A 206 -12.23 1.34 5.57
CA GLY A 206 -10.77 1.21 5.57
C GLY A 206 -10.10 1.37 6.96
N PHE A 207 -10.89 1.53 8.03
CA PHE A 207 -10.36 1.72 9.37
C PHE A 207 -10.01 0.38 10.04
N ILE A 208 -8.72 0.18 10.31
CA ILE A 208 -8.19 -0.95 11.08
C ILE A 208 -6.79 -0.60 11.59
N HIS A 209 -6.36 -1.19 12.71
CA HIS A 209 -4.97 -1.09 13.18
C HIS A 209 -4.13 -2.24 12.64
N VAL A 210 -2.88 -1.96 12.33
CA VAL A 210 -1.88 -2.98 11.98
C VAL A 210 -0.90 -3.12 13.14
N HIS A 211 -0.87 -4.31 13.72
CA HIS A 211 -0.07 -4.67 14.88
C HIS A 211 1.15 -5.50 14.46
N HIS A 212 2.30 -5.28 15.09
CA HIS A 212 3.48 -6.12 14.89
C HIS A 212 3.40 -7.34 15.81
N VAL A 213 3.41 -8.54 15.23
CA VAL A 213 3.36 -9.82 15.97
C VAL A 213 4.52 -9.92 16.96
N VAL A 214 5.70 -9.42 16.57
CA VAL A 214 6.85 -9.25 17.46
C VAL A 214 7.08 -7.76 17.71
N PRO A 215 7.06 -7.27 18.97
CA PRO A 215 7.27 -5.86 19.27
C PRO A 215 8.61 -5.34 18.73
N ILE A 216 8.58 -4.18 18.06
CA ILE A 216 9.77 -3.51 17.50
C ILE A 216 10.83 -3.24 18.59
N SER A 217 10.41 -2.99 19.84
CA SER A 217 11.31 -2.79 20.97
C SER A 217 12.19 -3.99 21.32
N LYS A 218 11.84 -5.19 20.83
CA LYS A 218 12.65 -6.40 20.94
C LYS A 218 13.62 -6.58 19.78
N PHE A 219 13.55 -5.75 18.74
CA PHE A 219 14.51 -5.79 17.65
C PHE A 219 15.83 -5.24 18.16
N GLY A 220 16.91 -6.01 18.01
CA GLY A 220 18.27 -5.58 18.38
C GLY A 220 18.88 -4.56 17.40
N GLY A 221 18.08 -3.93 16.54
CA GLY A 221 18.49 -3.06 15.45
C GLY A 221 17.41 -2.94 14.37
N GLU A 222 17.78 -2.34 13.23
CA GLU A 222 16.93 -2.31 12.04
C GLU A 222 16.73 -3.73 11.50
N GLN A 223 15.47 -4.13 11.30
CA GLN A 223 15.11 -5.44 10.76
C GLN A 223 14.06 -5.28 9.67
N ALA A 224 14.19 -6.06 8.59
CA ALA A 224 13.16 -6.14 7.57
C ALA A 224 11.88 -6.74 8.15
N VAL A 225 10.76 -6.04 8.00
CA VAL A 225 9.42 -6.48 8.42
C VAL A 225 8.71 -7.09 7.23
N ASN A 226 8.25 -8.33 7.37
CA ASN A 226 7.41 -9.01 6.39
C ASN A 226 5.93 -8.76 6.70
N PRO A 227 5.17 -8.06 5.83
CA PRO A 227 3.76 -7.77 6.07
C PRO A 227 2.86 -9.01 6.20
N GLU A 228 3.25 -10.15 5.65
CA GLU A 228 2.47 -11.39 5.74
C GLU A 228 2.62 -12.09 7.09
N THR A 229 3.82 -12.10 7.66
CA THR A 229 4.14 -12.91 8.86
C THR A 229 4.31 -12.08 10.12
N ASP A 230 4.79 -10.84 9.98
CA ASP A 230 5.21 -10.01 11.11
C ASP A 230 4.15 -8.97 11.48
N LEU A 231 3.15 -8.78 10.62
CA LEU A 231 2.06 -7.84 10.80
C LEU A 231 0.70 -8.55 10.81
N VAL A 232 -0.24 -8.00 11.56
CA VAL A 232 -1.61 -8.52 11.65
C VAL A 232 -2.61 -7.38 11.85
N THR A 233 -3.82 -7.53 11.36
CA THR A 233 -4.89 -6.54 11.51
C THR A 233 -5.71 -6.78 12.76
N LEU A 234 -5.88 -5.73 13.59
CA LEU A 234 -6.65 -5.77 14.84
C LEU A 234 -7.58 -4.55 14.93
N CYS A 235 -8.76 -4.72 15.52
CA CYS A 235 -9.63 -3.58 15.86
C CYS A 235 -9.07 -2.77 17.03
N ALA A 236 -9.57 -1.55 17.22
CA ALA A 236 -9.11 -0.64 18.29
C ALA A 236 -9.12 -1.31 19.68
N ASN A 237 -10.17 -2.07 19.99
CA ASN A 237 -10.29 -2.76 21.27
C ASN A 237 -9.25 -3.89 21.42
N CYS A 238 -9.13 -4.76 20.41
CA CYS A 238 -8.15 -5.85 20.44
C CYS A 238 -6.71 -5.32 20.45
N HIS A 239 -6.41 -4.29 19.67
CA HIS A 239 -5.11 -3.63 19.66
C HIS A 239 -4.76 -3.08 21.05
N ALA A 240 -5.69 -2.37 21.69
CA ALA A 240 -5.51 -1.85 23.04
C ALA A 240 -5.31 -2.97 24.09
N VAL A 241 -6.04 -4.09 23.98
CA VAL A 241 -5.90 -5.22 24.91
C VAL A 241 -4.55 -5.92 24.74
N VAL A 242 -4.06 -6.10 23.51
CA VAL A 242 -2.74 -6.71 23.24
C VAL A 242 -1.60 -5.91 23.88
N HIS A 243 -1.72 -4.58 23.91
CA HIS A 243 -0.76 -3.68 24.55
C HIS A 243 -1.11 -3.27 25.99
N ARG A 244 -2.14 -3.88 26.61
CA ARG A 244 -2.67 -3.42 27.91
C ARG A 244 -1.64 -3.44 29.03
N LYS A 245 -0.69 -4.38 28.99
CA LYS A 245 0.42 -4.47 29.97
C LYS A 245 1.72 -4.07 29.30
N ARG A 246 2.41 -3.08 29.87
CA ARG A 246 3.64 -2.49 29.30
C ARG A 246 4.74 -3.53 29.02
N ASP A 247 4.85 -4.55 29.87
CA ASP A 247 5.93 -5.55 29.79
C ASP A 247 5.50 -6.85 29.08
N MET A 248 4.26 -6.91 28.60
CA MET A 248 3.68 -8.11 28.02
C MET A 248 2.80 -7.78 26.83
N THR A 249 3.28 -8.13 25.63
CA THR A 249 2.47 -8.11 24.41
C THR A 249 1.89 -9.50 24.20
N LEU A 250 0.57 -9.60 24.19
CA LEU A 250 -0.14 -10.85 23.93
C LEU A 250 0.00 -11.24 22.45
N SER A 251 0.14 -12.54 22.19
CA SER A 251 -0.09 -13.09 20.86
C SER A 251 -1.57 -13.01 20.47
N VAL A 252 -1.85 -13.06 19.17
CA VAL A 252 -3.22 -13.08 18.65
C VAL A 252 -3.99 -14.30 19.16
N ASP A 253 -3.32 -15.44 19.33
CA ASP A 253 -3.96 -16.67 19.82
C ASP A 253 -4.29 -16.62 21.31
N GLU A 254 -3.41 -16.01 22.13
CA GLU A 254 -3.74 -15.70 23.52
C GLU A 254 -4.93 -14.75 23.60
N LEU A 255 -4.96 -13.70 22.76
CA LEU A 255 -6.08 -12.77 22.72
C LEU A 255 -7.39 -13.47 22.36
N LYS A 256 -7.37 -14.37 21.36
CA LYS A 256 -8.52 -15.21 20.99
C LYS A 256 -9.00 -16.07 22.14
N GLY A 257 -8.09 -16.71 22.88
CA GLY A 257 -8.43 -17.51 24.06
C GLY A 257 -9.06 -16.71 25.20
N MET A 258 -8.83 -15.40 25.24
CA MET A 258 -9.42 -14.49 26.24
C MET A 258 -10.78 -13.90 25.82
N LEU A 259 -11.18 -14.02 24.55
CA LEU A 259 -12.45 -13.47 24.08
C LEU A 259 -13.63 -14.23 24.68
N ARG A 260 -14.47 -13.51 25.41
CA ARG A 260 -15.71 -14.06 26.02
C ARG A 260 -16.99 -13.60 25.33
N GLY A 261 -16.89 -12.67 24.38
CA GLY A 261 -17.99 -12.19 23.56
C GLY A 261 -17.61 -12.24 22.08
N ARG A 262 -18.61 -12.36 21.21
CA ARG A 262 -18.44 -12.19 19.77
C ARG A 262 -18.98 -10.83 19.37
N TRP A 263 -18.35 -10.20 18.39
CA TRP A 263 -19.01 -9.11 17.67
C TRP A 263 -20.16 -9.70 16.89
N VAL A 264 -21.38 -9.23 17.18
CA VAL A 264 -22.59 -9.63 16.48
C VAL A 264 -23.05 -8.42 15.67
N VAL A 265 -22.86 -8.50 14.36
CA VAL A 265 -23.60 -7.66 13.43
C VAL A 265 -24.67 -8.59 12.84
N GLU A 266 -25.92 -8.43 13.26
CA GLU A 266 -27.02 -9.13 12.58
C GLU A 266 -27.22 -8.48 11.20
N PRO A 267 -27.23 -9.24 10.11
CA PRO A 267 -27.52 -8.68 8.80
C PRO A 267 -28.96 -8.17 8.79
N GLN A 268 -29.15 -6.88 8.44
CA GLN A 268 -30.46 -6.31 8.13
C GLN A 268 -30.90 -6.70 6.72
#